data_AF-A0A7S0QQB8-F1
#
_entry.id   AF-A0A7S0QQB8-F1
#
_cell.length_a   1.000
_cell.length_b   1.000
_cell.length_c   1.000
_cell.angle_alpha   90.00
_cell.angle_beta   90.00
_cell.angle_gamma   90.00
#
_symmetry.space_group_name_H-M   'P 1'
#
loop_
_entity.id
_entity.type
_entity.pdbx_description
1 polymer ?
#
loop_
_entity_poly.entity_id
_entity_poly.type
_entity_poly.pdbx_seq_one_letter_code
_entity_poly.pdbx_strand_id
1 'polypeptide(L)'
;TIAETLIPDLVRYICCVYHPPNEVIRSEVVQRWAAAGWLLKCAKTPTGAAGVKLALFYDWLFFTNGHDSVMNVEPAALLIVRSIPKWMEITVDLVEFVLAAADNWGGADGAYRDRCRKGIFSAAAECVNLRVINSWAAVSACPQIGPGLRARVRAQLRGLCKGDPEP
;
A
#
# COMPACT_ATOMS: atom_id res chain seq x y z
N THR A 1 19.00 -3.81 -16.88
CA THR A 1 20.10 -4.45 -16.12
C THR A 1 19.50 -5.33 -15.04
N ILE A 2 20.17 -6.42 -14.66
CA ILE A 2 19.72 -7.41 -13.66
C ILE A 2 19.27 -6.77 -12.32
N ALA A 3 19.86 -5.62 -11.97
CA ALA A 3 19.47 -4.86 -10.78
C ALA A 3 17.99 -4.42 -10.79
N GLU A 4 17.41 -4.08 -11.94
CA GLU A 4 16.01 -3.61 -12.02
C GLU A 4 14.99 -4.71 -11.73
N THR A 5 15.33 -5.98 -12.01
CA THR A 5 14.48 -7.13 -11.69
C THR A 5 14.66 -7.61 -10.26
N LEU A 6 15.81 -7.35 -9.63
CA LEU A 6 16.10 -7.77 -8.25
C LEU A 6 15.40 -6.89 -7.20
N ILE A 7 15.19 -5.59 -7.47
CA ILE A 7 14.58 -4.68 -6.49
C ILE A 7 13.16 -5.13 -6.09
N PRO A 8 12.25 -5.51 -7.02
CA PRO A 8 10.97 -6.11 -6.67
C PRO A 8 11.09 -7.34 -5.77
N ASP A 9 12.06 -8.22 -6.01
CA ASP A 9 12.27 -9.42 -5.18
C ASP A 9 12.70 -9.06 -3.74
N LEU A 10 13.58 -8.07 -3.59
CA LEU A 10 13.96 -7.56 -2.26
C LEU A 10 12.77 -6.95 -1.52
N VAL A 11 11.88 -6.28 -2.24
CA VAL A 11 10.64 -5.73 -1.68
C VAL A 11 9.70 -6.86 -1.23
N ARG A 12 9.55 -7.93 -2.03
CA ARG A 12 8.79 -9.13 -1.62
C ARG A 12 9.41 -9.78 -0.37
N TYR A 13 10.72 -9.87 -0.28
CA TYR A 13 11.40 -10.38 0.91
C TYR A 13 11.09 -9.54 2.16
N ILE A 14 11.16 -8.21 2.05
CA ILE A 14 10.83 -7.28 3.15
C ILE A 14 9.37 -7.42 3.59
N CYS A 15 8.44 -7.55 2.65
CA CYS A 15 7.01 -7.69 2.95
C CYS A 15 6.69 -9.05 3.58
N CYS A 16 7.15 -10.13 2.97
CA CYS A 16 6.58 -11.47 3.21
C CYS A 16 7.47 -12.40 4.03
N VAL A 17 8.76 -12.12 4.12
CA VAL A 17 9.73 -13.00 4.78
C VAL A 17 10.25 -12.39 6.07
N TYR A 18 10.65 -11.12 6.03
CA TYR A 18 11.17 -10.44 7.21
C TYR A 18 10.04 -9.82 8.03
N HIS A 19 9.56 -10.53 9.05
CA HIS A 19 8.60 -10.04 10.05
C HIS A 19 9.33 -9.78 11.38
N PRO A 20 9.77 -8.55 11.66
CA PRO A 20 10.57 -8.24 12.83
C PRO A 20 9.79 -8.46 14.13
N PRO A 21 10.45 -8.85 15.24
CA PRO A 21 9.81 -8.94 16.55
C PRO A 21 9.44 -7.54 17.07
N ASN A 22 8.49 -7.48 18.02
CA ASN A 22 7.97 -6.24 18.60
C ASN A 22 9.05 -5.33 19.22
N GLU A 23 10.17 -5.88 19.64
CA GLU A 23 11.33 -5.13 20.14
C GLU A 23 11.96 -4.30 19.03
N VAL A 24 12.14 -4.88 17.84
CA VAL A 24 12.70 -4.19 16.67
C VAL A 24 11.69 -3.16 16.13
N ILE A 25 10.40 -3.49 16.07
CA ILE A 25 9.35 -2.58 15.61
C ILE A 25 9.30 -1.29 16.45
N ARG A 26 9.55 -1.39 17.76
CA ARG A 26 9.53 -0.26 18.70
C ARG A 26 10.89 0.41 18.90
N SER A 27 11.92 -0.04 18.19
CA SER A 27 13.28 0.49 18.26
C SER A 27 13.55 1.57 17.21
N GLU A 28 14.74 2.17 17.26
CA GLU A 28 15.23 3.13 16.26
C GLU A 28 15.81 2.47 15.00
N VAL A 29 15.75 1.13 14.90
CA VAL A 29 16.19 0.41 13.70
C VAL A 29 15.36 0.86 12.49
N VAL A 30 15.99 0.90 11.31
CA VAL A 30 15.33 1.22 10.05
C VAL A 30 14.11 0.32 9.85
N GLN A 31 12.95 0.94 9.75
CA GLN A 31 11.68 0.25 9.62
C GLN A 31 11.47 -0.25 8.18
N ARG A 32 10.71 -1.34 8.04
CA ARG A 32 10.47 -2.01 6.75
C ARG A 32 9.91 -1.09 5.68
N TRP A 33 8.96 -0.23 6.05
CA TRP A 33 8.37 0.75 5.14
C TRP A 33 9.41 1.73 4.59
N ALA A 34 10.38 2.14 5.39
CA ALA A 34 11.43 3.07 4.98
C ALA A 34 12.43 2.40 4.04
N ALA A 35 12.80 1.15 4.33
CA ALA A 35 13.65 0.35 3.43
C ALA A 35 12.96 0.12 2.07
N ALA A 36 11.66 -0.21 2.07
CA ALA A 36 10.88 -0.35 0.86
C ALA A 36 10.78 0.97 0.06
N GLY A 37 10.57 2.10 0.74
CA GLY A 37 10.56 3.42 0.10
C GLY A 37 11.90 3.79 -0.53
N TRP A 38 13.01 3.43 0.12
CA TRP A 38 14.35 3.60 -0.44
C TRP A 38 14.55 2.76 -1.71
N LEU A 39 14.16 1.48 -1.67
CA LEU A 39 14.22 0.58 -2.83
C LEU A 39 13.35 1.09 -4.00
N LEU A 40 12.17 1.66 -3.72
CA LEU A 40 11.35 2.32 -4.75
C LEU A 40 12.10 3.47 -5.45
N LYS A 41 12.87 4.27 -4.72
CA LYS A 41 13.71 5.34 -5.30
C LYS A 41 14.97 4.81 -6.02
N CYS A 42 15.36 3.57 -5.75
CA CYS A 42 16.46 2.91 -6.46
C CYS A 42 16.07 2.47 -7.88
N ALA A 43 14.80 2.14 -8.12
CA ALA A 43 14.32 1.80 -9.46
C ALA A 43 14.44 3.01 -10.40
N LYS A 44 15.20 2.87 -11.50
CA LYS A 44 15.50 4.00 -12.41
C LYS A 44 14.60 4.01 -13.64
N THR A 45 13.95 2.91 -13.94
CA THR A 45 13.05 2.80 -15.10
C THR A 45 11.58 2.83 -14.68
N PRO A 46 10.67 3.36 -15.51
CA PRO A 46 9.24 3.28 -15.25
C PRO A 46 8.76 1.84 -15.02
N THR A 47 9.29 0.88 -15.80
CA THR A 47 8.97 -0.54 -15.66
C THR A 47 9.47 -1.12 -14.33
N GLY A 48 10.69 -0.80 -13.92
CA GLY A 48 11.23 -1.22 -12.62
C GLY A 48 10.43 -0.65 -11.47
N ALA A 49 10.08 0.64 -11.52
CA ALA A 49 9.24 1.27 -10.50
C ALA A 49 7.84 0.63 -10.44
N ALA A 50 7.22 0.33 -11.60
CA ALA A 50 5.94 -0.40 -11.64
C ALA A 50 6.06 -1.80 -11.03
N GLY A 51 7.17 -2.52 -11.27
CA GLY A 51 7.45 -3.81 -10.66
C GLY A 51 7.56 -3.73 -9.13
N VAL A 52 8.25 -2.70 -8.60
CA VAL A 52 8.35 -2.46 -7.15
C VAL A 52 6.99 -2.13 -6.53
N LYS A 53 6.20 -1.28 -7.18
CA LYS A 53 4.86 -0.94 -6.72
C LYS A 53 3.94 -2.16 -6.73
N LEU A 54 4.02 -2.99 -7.76
CA LEU A 54 3.30 -4.26 -7.79
C LEU A 54 3.74 -5.18 -6.65
N ALA A 55 5.05 -5.31 -6.39
CA ALA A 55 5.57 -6.12 -5.30
C ALA A 55 5.09 -5.67 -3.92
N LEU A 56 4.96 -4.35 -3.71
CA LEU A 56 4.38 -3.76 -2.48
C LEU A 56 2.91 -4.10 -2.28
N PHE A 57 2.13 -4.09 -3.36
CA PHE A 57 0.67 -4.26 -3.30
C PHE A 57 0.20 -5.67 -3.66
N TYR A 58 1.10 -6.61 -3.96
CA TYR A 58 0.70 -7.93 -4.44
C TYR A 58 -0.24 -8.65 -3.46
N ASP A 59 0.10 -8.65 -2.17
CA ASP A 59 -0.72 -9.26 -1.11
C ASP A 59 -1.96 -8.42 -0.77
N TRP A 60 -2.07 -7.18 -1.26
CA TRP A 60 -3.29 -6.38 -1.10
C TRP A 60 -4.39 -6.82 -2.05
N LEU A 61 -4.05 -7.21 -3.27
CA LEU A 61 -5.03 -7.44 -4.33
C LEU A 61 -6.02 -8.56 -3.99
N PHE A 62 -5.63 -9.55 -3.21
CA PHE A 62 -6.53 -10.65 -2.85
C PHE A 62 -6.55 -10.93 -1.34
N PHE A 63 -6.24 -9.90 -0.55
CA PHE A 63 -6.14 -10.01 0.89
C PHE A 63 -7.44 -10.54 1.51
N THR A 64 -7.30 -11.57 2.33
CA THR A 64 -8.37 -12.25 3.04
C THR A 64 -8.13 -12.17 4.55
N ASN A 65 -8.99 -11.43 5.25
CA ASN A 65 -8.92 -11.27 6.70
C ASN A 65 -8.94 -12.63 7.41
N GLY A 66 -8.10 -12.78 8.43
CA GLY A 66 -7.97 -14.02 9.20
C GLY A 66 -7.19 -15.14 8.50
N HIS A 67 -6.82 -14.97 7.23
CA HIS A 67 -5.94 -15.89 6.50
C HIS A 67 -4.58 -15.23 6.23
N ASP A 68 -4.59 -14.02 5.66
CA ASP A 68 -3.38 -13.33 5.27
C ASP A 68 -2.85 -12.47 6.44
N SER A 69 -1.52 -12.39 6.54
CA SER A 69 -0.86 -11.64 7.62
C SER A 69 -0.84 -10.15 7.33
N VAL A 70 -1.25 -9.33 8.31
CA VAL A 70 -1.09 -7.86 8.24
C VAL A 70 0.36 -7.45 8.00
N MET A 71 1.33 -8.27 8.44
CA MET A 71 2.75 -8.00 8.26
C MET A 71 3.17 -7.97 6.79
N ASN A 72 2.39 -8.58 5.88
CA ASN A 72 2.62 -8.56 4.43
C ASN A 72 2.18 -7.23 3.79
N VAL A 73 1.15 -6.59 4.35
CA VAL A 73 0.52 -5.39 3.79
C VAL A 73 0.91 -4.11 4.51
N GLU A 74 1.32 -4.18 5.78
CA GLU A 74 1.71 -3.01 6.58
C GLU A 74 2.80 -2.12 5.96
N PRO A 75 3.83 -2.65 5.24
CA PRO A 75 4.91 -1.79 4.79
C PRO A 75 4.42 -0.75 3.78
N ALA A 76 3.48 -1.12 2.92
CA ALA A 76 2.88 -0.20 1.96
C ALA A 76 1.98 0.85 2.65
N ALA A 77 1.16 0.43 3.63
CA ALA A 77 0.30 1.36 4.38
C ALA A 77 1.10 2.42 5.14
N LEU A 78 2.14 1.97 5.86
CA LEU A 78 3.06 2.85 6.57
C LEU A 78 3.82 3.75 5.60
N LEU A 79 4.31 3.22 4.48
CA LEU A 79 5.04 4.02 3.48
C LEU A 79 4.16 5.13 2.90
N ILE A 80 2.88 4.87 2.61
CA ILE A 80 1.94 5.90 2.16
C ILE A 80 1.77 6.98 3.23
N VAL A 81 1.39 6.60 4.46
CA VAL A 81 1.03 7.58 5.50
C VAL A 81 2.25 8.36 5.99
N ARG A 82 3.39 7.69 6.19
CA ARG A 82 4.62 8.30 6.71
C ARG A 82 5.34 9.17 5.68
N SER A 83 5.06 9.00 4.39
CA SER A 83 5.62 9.84 3.33
C SER A 83 4.96 11.23 3.24
N ILE A 84 3.72 11.38 3.69
CA ILE A 84 2.95 12.65 3.58
C ILE A 84 3.73 13.90 4.00
N PRO A 85 4.42 13.95 5.16
CA PRO A 85 5.06 15.19 5.61
C PRO A 85 6.23 15.67 4.76
N LYS A 86 6.89 14.77 4.00
CA LYS A 86 8.18 15.07 3.34
C LYS A 86 8.29 14.59 1.89
N TRP A 87 7.65 13.48 1.56
CA TRP A 87 7.76 12.76 0.29
C TRP A 87 6.38 12.53 -0.31
N MET A 88 5.57 13.59 -0.39
CA MET A 88 4.17 13.53 -0.86
C MET A 88 4.03 12.83 -2.22
N GLU A 89 5.02 12.96 -3.10
CA GLU A 89 5.02 12.31 -4.40
C GLU A 89 5.01 10.78 -4.31
N ILE A 90 5.62 10.21 -3.26
CA ILE A 90 5.55 8.76 -3.00
C ILE A 90 4.13 8.37 -2.61
N THR A 91 3.49 9.15 -1.73
CA THR A 91 2.10 8.92 -1.31
C THR A 91 1.16 8.92 -2.52
N VAL A 92 1.25 9.94 -3.36
CA VAL A 92 0.41 10.09 -4.56
C VAL A 92 0.64 8.94 -5.52
N ASP A 93 1.89 8.65 -5.89
CA ASP A 93 2.21 7.60 -6.86
C ASP A 93 1.74 6.21 -6.39
N LEU A 94 1.93 5.87 -5.11
CA LEU A 94 1.50 4.59 -4.57
C LEU A 94 -0.02 4.46 -4.53
N VAL A 95 -0.74 5.52 -4.14
CA VAL A 95 -2.20 5.52 -4.09
C VAL A 95 -2.81 5.45 -5.50
N GLU A 96 -2.25 6.20 -6.46
CA GLU A 96 -2.67 6.09 -7.86
C GLU A 96 -2.44 4.68 -8.40
N PHE A 97 -1.28 4.10 -8.11
CA PHE A 97 -0.92 2.76 -8.56
C PHE A 97 -1.86 1.70 -8.02
N VAL A 98 -2.13 1.65 -6.71
CA VAL A 98 -2.95 0.57 -6.12
C VAL A 98 -4.40 0.64 -6.62
N LEU A 99 -4.94 1.84 -6.80
CA LEU A 99 -6.28 2.03 -7.35
C LEU A 99 -6.33 1.62 -8.83
N ALA A 100 -5.33 2.01 -9.62
CA ALA A 100 -5.21 1.59 -11.01
C ALA A 100 -4.99 0.09 -11.17
N ALA A 101 -4.24 -0.55 -10.26
CA ALA A 101 -4.05 -2.00 -10.27
C ALA A 101 -5.39 -2.73 -10.10
N ALA A 102 -6.25 -2.27 -9.20
CA ALA A 102 -7.59 -2.81 -9.02
C ALA A 102 -8.47 -2.66 -10.28
N ASP A 103 -8.38 -1.50 -10.94
CA ASP A 103 -9.18 -1.17 -12.11
C ASP A 103 -8.79 -1.98 -13.36
N ASN A 104 -7.53 -2.43 -13.43
CA ASN A 104 -6.97 -3.06 -14.64
C ASN A 104 -6.61 -4.54 -14.46
N TRP A 105 -6.84 -5.14 -13.29
CA TRP A 105 -6.50 -6.53 -13.04
C TRP A 105 -7.44 -7.50 -13.77
N GLY A 106 -6.87 -8.51 -14.46
CA GLY A 106 -7.62 -9.68 -14.92
C GLY A 106 -8.34 -9.58 -16.28
N GLY A 107 -7.91 -8.72 -17.20
CA GLY A 107 -8.44 -8.71 -18.57
C GLY A 107 -9.89 -8.22 -18.67
N ALA A 108 -10.64 -8.68 -19.68
CA ALA A 108 -12.00 -8.20 -19.92
C ALA A 108 -13.01 -8.60 -18.82
N ASP A 109 -12.74 -9.70 -18.10
CA ASP A 109 -13.61 -10.24 -17.05
C ASP A 109 -13.58 -9.36 -15.78
N GLY A 110 -14.76 -8.88 -15.37
CA GLY A 110 -14.93 -8.03 -14.20
C GLY A 110 -14.72 -8.73 -12.86
N ALA A 111 -14.85 -10.06 -12.80
CA ALA A 111 -14.79 -10.80 -11.54
C ALA A 111 -13.45 -10.64 -10.81
N TYR A 112 -12.36 -10.47 -11.55
CA TYR A 112 -11.03 -10.22 -10.96
C TYR A 112 -10.92 -8.81 -10.38
N ARG A 113 -11.45 -7.80 -11.05
CA ARG A 113 -11.44 -6.39 -10.59
C ARG A 113 -12.18 -6.23 -9.27
N ASP A 114 -13.36 -6.86 -9.15
CA ASP A 114 -14.16 -6.79 -7.91
C ASP A 114 -13.45 -7.48 -6.74
N ARG A 115 -12.81 -8.63 -7.00
CA ARG A 115 -11.95 -9.28 -6.01
C ARG A 115 -10.78 -8.40 -5.60
N CYS A 116 -10.14 -7.70 -6.55
CA CYS A 116 -9.08 -6.74 -6.26
C CYS A 116 -9.53 -5.59 -5.36
N ARG A 117 -10.67 -4.97 -5.67
CA ARG A 117 -11.25 -3.92 -4.81
C ARG A 117 -11.54 -4.44 -3.41
N LYS A 118 -12.11 -5.64 -3.29
CA LYS A 118 -12.40 -6.26 -1.99
C LYS A 118 -11.12 -6.56 -1.20
N GLY A 119 -10.08 -7.09 -1.86
CA GLY A 119 -8.79 -7.36 -1.25
C GLY A 119 -8.15 -6.07 -0.71
N ILE A 120 -8.08 -5.02 -1.55
CA ILE A 120 -7.51 -3.73 -1.16
C ILE A 120 -8.26 -3.14 0.03
N PHE A 121 -9.59 -3.18 0.02
CA PHE A 121 -10.39 -2.74 1.15
C PHE A 121 -10.07 -3.55 2.42
N SER A 122 -9.98 -4.87 2.31
CA SER A 122 -9.73 -5.78 3.44
C SER A 122 -8.35 -5.53 4.05
N ALA A 123 -7.30 -5.42 3.22
CA ALA A 123 -5.94 -5.08 3.67
C ALA A 123 -5.89 -3.70 4.35
N ALA A 124 -6.56 -2.71 3.76
CA ALA A 124 -6.64 -1.35 4.30
C ALA A 124 -7.37 -1.32 5.65
N ALA A 125 -8.46 -2.09 5.79
CA ALA A 125 -9.22 -2.23 7.03
C ALA A 125 -8.40 -2.93 8.11
N GLU A 126 -7.70 -4.01 7.77
CA GLU A 126 -6.85 -4.76 8.70
C GLU A 126 -5.73 -3.89 9.28
N CYS A 127 -5.11 -3.04 8.45
CA CYS A 127 -4.11 -2.07 8.90
C CYS A 127 -4.67 -1.07 9.93
N VAL A 128 -5.96 -0.71 9.82
CA VAL A 128 -6.62 0.16 10.82
C VAL A 128 -7.00 -0.64 12.07
N ASN A 129 -7.60 -1.82 11.90
CA ASN A 129 -8.06 -2.70 12.98
C ASN A 129 -6.92 -3.08 13.93
N LEU A 130 -5.76 -3.44 13.37
CA LEU A 130 -4.56 -3.82 14.12
C LEU A 130 -3.67 -2.62 14.47
N ARG A 131 -4.14 -1.39 14.25
CA ARG A 131 -3.46 -0.13 14.59
C ARG A 131 -2.07 0.03 13.97
N VAL A 132 -1.83 -0.57 12.81
CA VAL A 132 -0.67 -0.26 11.97
C VAL A 132 -0.70 1.23 11.59
N ILE A 133 -1.88 1.72 11.22
CA ILE A 133 -2.16 3.15 11.04
C ILE A 133 -3.45 3.53 11.76
N ASN A 134 -3.58 4.81 12.14
CA ASN A 134 -4.75 5.28 12.88
C ASN A 134 -6.00 5.43 11.99
N SER A 135 -5.83 5.86 10.75
CA SER A 135 -6.92 6.05 9.78
C SER A 135 -6.35 6.41 8.39
N TRP A 136 -7.10 6.09 7.34
CA TRP A 136 -6.84 6.57 5.98
C TRP A 136 -7.24 8.04 5.74
N ALA A 137 -7.81 8.71 6.74
CA ALA A 137 -8.11 10.15 6.71
C ALA A 137 -6.87 11.00 6.38
N ALA A 138 -5.68 10.56 6.77
CA ALA A 138 -4.43 11.21 6.41
C ALA A 138 -4.24 11.33 4.89
N VAL A 139 -4.81 10.43 4.09
CA VAL A 139 -4.79 10.46 2.62
C VAL A 139 -6.08 11.10 2.09
N SER A 140 -7.25 10.64 2.54
CA SER A 140 -8.55 11.02 1.97
C SER A 140 -8.98 12.47 2.28
N ALA A 141 -8.34 13.12 3.25
CA ALA A 141 -8.57 14.50 3.64
C ALA A 141 -7.34 15.42 3.43
N CYS A 142 -6.23 14.91 2.88
CA CYS A 142 -5.02 15.70 2.70
C CYS A 142 -5.22 16.80 1.62
N PRO A 143 -5.17 18.09 1.96
CA PRO A 143 -5.43 19.17 0.99
C PRO A 143 -4.44 19.16 -0.19
N GLN A 144 -3.22 18.66 0.03
CA GLN A 144 -2.16 18.59 -0.98
C GLN A 144 -2.35 17.47 -2.02
N ILE A 145 -3.19 16.46 -1.71
CA ILE A 145 -3.53 15.39 -2.66
C ILE A 145 -4.67 15.88 -3.55
N GLY A 146 -4.57 15.70 -4.87
CA GLY A 146 -5.60 16.18 -5.81
C GLY A 146 -7.03 15.70 -5.47
N PRO A 147 -8.06 16.55 -5.64
CA PRO A 147 -9.43 16.24 -5.22
C PRO A 147 -10.00 14.97 -5.87
N GLY A 148 -9.67 14.71 -7.15
CA GLY A 148 -10.07 13.49 -7.85
C GLY A 148 -9.49 12.23 -7.22
N LEU A 149 -8.21 12.24 -6.83
CA LEU A 149 -7.58 11.11 -6.17
C LEU A 149 -8.17 10.89 -4.77
N ARG A 150 -8.40 11.97 -4.00
CA ARG A 150 -9.10 11.87 -2.70
C ARG A 150 -10.48 11.24 -2.83
N ALA A 151 -11.25 11.62 -3.86
CA ALA A 151 -12.57 11.05 -4.10
C ALA A 151 -12.50 9.55 -4.40
N ARG A 152 -11.54 9.11 -5.22
CA ARG A 152 -11.33 7.68 -5.49
C ARG A 152 -10.92 6.91 -4.23
N VAL A 153 -10.05 7.48 -3.39
CA VAL A 153 -9.68 6.89 -2.09
C VAL A 153 -10.91 6.72 -1.20
N ARG A 154 -11.76 7.74 -1.09
CA ARG A 154 -13.01 7.66 -0.30
C ARG A 154 -13.98 6.62 -0.84
N ALA A 155 -14.09 6.50 -2.17
CA ALA A 155 -14.93 5.47 -2.78
C ALA A 155 -14.39 4.06 -2.50
N GLN A 156 -13.08 3.84 -2.65
CA GLN A 156 -12.44 2.55 -2.44
C GLN A 156 -12.38 2.14 -0.96
N LEU A 157 -12.24 3.10 -0.03
CA LEU A 157 -12.02 2.87 1.40
C LEU A 157 -13.18 3.40 2.26
N ARG A 158 -14.39 3.46 1.70
CA ARG A 158 -15.58 4.00 2.38
C ARG A 158 -15.77 3.32 3.74
N GLY A 159 -15.89 4.10 4.80
CA GLY A 159 -16.06 3.61 6.17
C GLY A 159 -14.75 3.39 6.94
N LEU A 160 -13.58 3.56 6.29
CA LEU A 160 -12.26 3.50 6.94
C LEU A 160 -11.68 4.89 7.26
N CYS A 161 -12.40 5.97 6.91
CA CYS A 161 -12.05 7.34 7.27
C CYS A 161 -12.92 7.80 8.44
N LYS A 162 -12.32 8.38 9.50
CA LYS A 162 -13.08 8.97 10.61
C LYS A 162 -14.08 10.00 10.07
N GLY A 163 -15.37 9.81 10.33
CA GLY A 163 -16.45 10.71 9.92
C GLY A 163 -17.20 10.31 8.64
N ASP A 164 -16.84 9.19 8.00
CA ASP A 164 -17.69 8.62 6.95
C ASP A 164 -19.02 8.13 7.56
N PRO A 165 -20.18 8.34 6.90
CA PRO A 165 -21.42 7.68 7.31
C PRO A 165 -21.21 6.16 7.24
N GLU A 166 -21.69 5.43 8.26
CA GLU A 166 -21.68 3.97 8.23
C GLU A 166 -22.33 3.45 6.93
N PRO A 167 -21.83 2.32 6.39
CA PRO A 167 -22.22 1.82 5.08
C PRO A 167 -23.73 1.70 4.87
#